data_AF-A0A8J3DB09-F1
#
_entry.id   AF-A0A8J3DB09-F1
#
_cell.length_a   1.000
_cell.length_b   1.000
_cell.length_c   1.000
_cell.angle_alpha   90.00
_cell.angle_beta   90.00
_cell.angle_gamma   90.00
#
_symmetry.space_group_name_H-M   'P 1'
#
loop_
_entity.id
_entity.type
_entity.pdbx_description
1 polymer ?
#
loop_
_entity_poly.entity_id
_entity_poly.type
_entity_poly.pdbx_seq_one_letter_code
_entity_poly.pdbx_strand_id
1 'polypeptide(L)'
;MGNIKPYLQLTRPANLLTALADILAGMAIAGFSFTGGNYFYLLLATLGLYGGGVVLNDVFDAELDAIERPERPIPSGKVPLRAATLFGGVLLALGILCARFFALESGLIALGIAMLVILYDRNAKHSKIWGPIVMGMCRGGNLLLGISVLPAALSHYSWVGFVPIVYIGAITMISQDEVHGGKRRTLYLAGIFYATVHLVQLLVAYAQGNLLLAIPWVALHVFLVARPLWAAIQNPVGPMIGKAVKAGVLSLIVMDAAWCVAFGYWPLALLVLLLLPFSIYLAKIFAVT
;
A
#
# COMPACT_ATOMS: atom_id res chain seq x y z
N MET A 1 24.95 -20.98 -7.21
CA MET A 1 24.06 -19.84 -7.51
C MET A 1 23.03 -19.77 -6.40
N GLY A 2 23.07 -18.74 -5.55
CA GLY A 2 22.10 -18.60 -4.45
C GLY A 2 20.68 -18.57 -5.00
N ASN A 3 19.75 -19.28 -4.34
CA ASN A 3 18.35 -19.28 -4.73
C ASN A 3 17.82 -17.84 -4.58
N ILE A 4 17.37 -17.21 -5.66
CA ILE A 4 16.82 -15.83 -5.64
C ILE A 4 15.40 -15.81 -5.03
N LYS A 5 14.71 -16.95 -5.04
CA LYS A 5 13.33 -17.08 -4.57
C LYS A 5 13.09 -16.59 -3.13
N PRO A 6 13.96 -16.86 -2.14
CA PRO A 6 13.79 -16.33 -0.77
C PRO A 6 13.88 -14.80 -0.70
N TYR A 7 14.74 -14.16 -1.50
CA TYR A 7 14.82 -12.70 -1.58
C TYR A 7 13.56 -12.10 -2.22
N LEU A 8 13.03 -12.74 -3.26
CA LEU A 8 11.74 -12.36 -3.84
C LEU A 8 10.56 -12.58 -2.88
N GLN A 9 10.64 -13.59 -2.01
CA GLN A 9 9.63 -13.80 -0.96
C GLN A 9 9.62 -12.63 0.03
N LEU A 10 10.79 -12.12 0.42
CA LEU A 10 10.90 -10.99 1.35
C LEU A 10 10.30 -9.68 0.80
N THR A 11 10.30 -9.47 -0.51
CA THR A 11 9.77 -8.21 -1.10
C THR A 11 8.25 -8.21 -1.29
N ARG A 12 7.55 -9.31 -0.99
CA ARG A 12 6.10 -9.51 -1.18
C ARG A 12 5.59 -8.95 -2.52
N PRO A 13 5.91 -9.60 -3.66
CA PRO A 13 5.70 -9.03 -4.99
C PRO A 13 4.25 -8.65 -5.32
N ALA A 14 3.28 -9.35 -4.74
CA ALA A 14 1.86 -9.01 -4.89
C ALA A 14 1.57 -7.58 -4.38
N ASN A 15 2.21 -7.19 -3.28
CA ASN A 15 2.01 -5.90 -2.64
C ASN A 15 2.80 -4.77 -3.33
N LEU A 16 3.91 -5.09 -4.00
CA LEU A 16 4.62 -4.11 -4.84
C LEU A 16 3.71 -3.56 -5.95
N LEU A 17 2.82 -4.39 -6.49
CA LEU A 17 1.86 -3.94 -7.51
C LEU A 17 0.83 -2.95 -6.96
N THR A 18 0.46 -3.07 -5.68
CA THR A 18 -0.38 -2.04 -5.05
C THR A 18 0.44 -0.76 -4.93
N ALA A 19 1.70 -0.79 -4.52
CA ALA A 19 2.54 0.40 -4.40
C ALA A 19 2.73 1.15 -5.74
N LEU A 20 2.81 0.42 -6.85
CA LEU A 20 2.79 1.01 -8.19
C LEU A 20 1.45 1.69 -8.51
N ALA A 21 0.32 1.09 -8.09
CA ALA A 21 -1.00 1.67 -8.29
C ALA A 21 -1.14 3.05 -7.62
N ASP A 22 -0.59 3.25 -6.42
CA ASP A 22 -0.59 4.57 -5.76
C ASP A 22 0.12 5.62 -6.63
N ILE A 23 1.30 5.28 -7.17
CA ILE A 23 2.09 6.23 -7.97
C ILE A 23 1.31 6.63 -9.21
N LEU A 24 0.70 5.65 -9.90
CA LEU A 24 -0.11 5.91 -11.09
C LEU A 24 -1.36 6.74 -10.77
N ALA A 25 -2.04 6.47 -9.64
CA ALA A 25 -3.15 7.29 -9.17
C ALA A 25 -2.70 8.71 -8.82
N GLY A 26 -1.56 8.87 -8.15
CA GLY A 26 -0.97 10.18 -7.85
C GLY A 26 -0.65 10.97 -9.11
N MET A 27 -0.11 10.32 -10.14
CA MET A 27 0.15 10.94 -11.44
C MET A 27 -1.16 11.41 -12.13
N ALA A 28 -2.24 10.62 -12.05
CA ALA A 28 -3.54 11.03 -12.56
C ALA A 28 -4.11 12.23 -11.77
N ILE A 29 -4.04 12.20 -10.44
CA ILE A 29 -4.47 13.31 -9.57
C ILE A 29 -3.71 14.60 -9.93
N ALA A 30 -2.41 14.49 -10.23
CA ALA A 30 -1.60 15.62 -10.63
C ALA A 30 -1.95 16.20 -12.00
N GLY A 31 -2.71 15.48 -12.83
CA GLY A 31 -2.98 15.89 -14.21
C GLY A 31 -1.83 15.57 -15.17
N PHE A 32 -1.01 14.55 -14.87
CA PHE A 32 0.18 14.24 -15.67
C PHE A 32 -0.15 13.66 -17.05
N SER A 33 0.54 14.14 -18.09
CA SER A 33 0.53 13.52 -19.43
C SER A 33 1.75 12.62 -19.60
N PHE A 34 1.55 11.37 -19.99
CA PHE A 34 2.63 10.38 -20.20
C PHE A 34 3.50 10.62 -21.45
N THR A 35 3.48 11.83 -22.00
CA THR A 35 4.21 12.23 -23.20
C THR A 35 5.60 12.76 -22.84
N GLY A 36 6.58 11.86 -22.76
CA GLY A 36 7.97 12.19 -22.44
C GLY A 36 8.20 12.48 -20.95
N GLY A 37 9.41 12.20 -20.48
CA GLY A 37 9.81 12.42 -19.08
C GLY A 37 10.24 11.15 -18.35
N ASN A 38 11.04 11.32 -17.31
CA ASN A 38 11.65 10.22 -16.56
C ASN A 38 10.76 9.75 -15.39
N TYR A 39 9.43 9.69 -15.57
CA TYR A 39 8.48 9.28 -14.54
C TYR A 39 8.71 7.84 -14.03
N PHE A 40 9.41 7.02 -14.81
CA PHE A 40 9.88 5.69 -14.39
C PHE A 40 10.73 5.73 -13.11
N TYR A 41 11.43 6.84 -12.82
CA TYR A 41 12.13 6.98 -11.54
C TYR A 41 11.20 6.94 -10.34
N LEU A 42 9.96 7.44 -10.45
CA LEU A 42 8.98 7.36 -9.36
C LEU A 42 8.43 5.93 -9.19
N LEU A 43 8.28 5.19 -10.28
CA LEU A 43 7.93 3.76 -10.25
C LEU A 43 9.05 2.93 -9.61
N LEU A 44 10.31 3.18 -9.96
CA LEU A 44 11.47 2.54 -9.32
C LEU A 44 11.59 2.96 -7.85
N ALA A 45 11.29 4.22 -7.54
CA ALA A 45 11.32 4.73 -6.18
C ALA A 45 10.36 3.96 -5.28
N THR A 46 9.09 3.80 -5.69
CA THR A 46 8.11 3.07 -4.88
C THR A 46 8.46 1.58 -4.72
N LEU A 47 9.03 0.93 -5.76
CA LEU A 47 9.48 -0.45 -5.66
C LEU A 47 10.61 -0.61 -4.62
N GLY A 48 11.56 0.33 -4.60
CA GLY A 48 12.64 0.36 -3.61
C GLY A 48 12.14 0.67 -2.20
N LEU A 49 11.28 1.69 -2.04
CA LEU A 49 10.74 2.10 -0.75
C LEU A 49 9.85 1.01 -0.14
N TYR A 50 8.90 0.48 -0.91
CA TYR A 50 7.99 -0.56 -0.43
C TYR A 50 8.72 -1.88 -0.22
N GLY A 51 9.51 -2.32 -1.20
CA GLY A 51 10.28 -3.56 -1.10
C GLY A 51 11.29 -3.52 0.05
N GLY A 52 12.00 -2.40 0.21
CA GLY A 52 12.92 -2.19 1.32
C GLY A 52 12.21 -2.19 2.67
N GLY A 53 11.07 -1.50 2.78
CA GLY A 53 10.28 -1.47 4.01
C GLY A 53 9.74 -2.83 4.42
N VAL A 54 9.22 -3.63 3.49
CA VAL A 54 8.73 -4.98 3.82
C VAL A 54 9.87 -5.92 4.21
N VAL A 55 11.02 -5.84 3.54
CA VAL A 55 12.21 -6.62 3.93
C VAL A 55 12.66 -6.25 5.34
N LEU A 56 12.70 -4.95 5.66
CA LEU A 56 13.08 -4.48 7.00
C LEU A 56 12.05 -4.86 8.05
N ASN A 57 10.76 -4.85 7.72
CA ASN A 57 9.71 -5.36 8.60
C ASN A 57 10.01 -6.79 9.07
N ASP A 58 10.29 -7.71 8.13
CA ASP A 58 10.66 -9.09 8.43
C ASP A 58 12.01 -9.18 9.21
N VAL A 59 12.95 -8.24 9.01
CA VAL A 59 14.21 -8.16 9.79
C VAL A 59 13.93 -7.80 11.25
N PHE A 60 13.08 -6.81 11.50
CA PHE A 60 12.71 -6.40 12.86
C PHE A 60 11.84 -7.46 13.56
N ASP A 61 11.07 -8.24 12.81
CA ASP A 61 10.24 -9.33 13.33
C ASP A 61 10.94 -10.69 13.38
N ALA A 62 12.22 -10.79 13.03
CA ALA A 62 12.91 -12.08 12.91
C ALA A 62 12.85 -12.97 14.16
N GLU A 63 12.94 -12.40 15.37
CA GLU A 63 12.83 -13.15 16.63
C GLU A 63 11.40 -13.62 16.90
N LEU A 64 10.41 -12.77 16.63
CA LEU A 64 8.99 -13.08 16.77
C LEU A 64 8.56 -14.15 15.75
N ASP A 65 8.98 -13.97 14.50
CA ASP A 65 8.70 -14.90 13.41
C ASP A 65 9.37 -16.26 13.62
N ALA A 66 10.48 -16.35 14.36
CA ALA A 66 11.07 -17.64 14.72
C ALA A 66 10.15 -18.48 15.61
N ILE A 67 9.23 -17.84 16.35
CA ILE A 67 8.23 -18.50 17.19
C ILE A 67 6.92 -18.70 16.42
N GLU A 68 6.41 -17.66 15.76
CA GLU A 68 5.07 -17.69 15.14
C GLU A 68 5.06 -18.30 13.73
N ARG A 69 6.13 -18.12 12.94
CA ARG A 69 6.20 -18.45 11.51
C ARG A 69 7.62 -18.92 11.11
N PRO A 70 8.12 -20.03 11.70
CA PRO A 70 9.51 -20.47 11.52
C PRO A 70 9.88 -20.82 10.07
N GLU A 71 8.89 -21.00 9.20
CA GLU A 71 9.08 -21.28 7.77
C GLU A 71 9.57 -20.07 6.94
N ARG A 72 9.44 -18.85 7.48
CA ARG A 72 9.81 -17.58 6.81
C ARG A 72 11.29 -17.52 6.43
N PRO A 73 11.67 -16.75 5.39
CA PRO A 73 13.04 -16.79 4.84
C PRO A 73 14.16 -16.49 5.84
N ILE A 74 13.95 -15.55 6.77
CA ILE A 74 14.96 -15.16 7.76
C ILE A 74 15.06 -16.21 8.90
N PRO A 75 13.97 -16.56 9.62
CA PRO A 75 14.05 -17.57 10.70
C PRO A 75 14.49 -18.95 10.22
N SER A 76 14.05 -19.37 9.02
CA SER A 76 14.44 -20.67 8.45
C SER A 76 15.90 -20.73 7.95
N GLY A 77 16.66 -19.63 8.06
CA GLY A 77 18.04 -19.54 7.61
C GLY A 77 18.25 -19.49 6.09
N LYS A 78 17.18 -19.43 5.29
CA LYS A 78 17.27 -19.31 3.82
C LYS A 78 17.89 -17.99 3.39
N VAL A 79 17.72 -16.93 4.18
CA VAL A 79 18.38 -15.64 4.03
C VAL A 79 19.00 -15.24 5.38
N PRO A 80 20.33 -15.02 5.47
CA PRO A 80 20.95 -14.55 6.70
C PRO A 80 20.41 -13.17 7.10
N LEU A 81 20.18 -12.95 8.41
CA LEU A 81 19.65 -11.69 8.94
C LEU A 81 20.42 -10.46 8.42
N ARG A 82 21.75 -10.48 8.51
CA ARG A 82 22.62 -9.39 8.01
C ARG A 82 22.43 -9.11 6.52
N ALA A 83 22.21 -10.16 5.71
CA ALA A 83 22.00 -10.00 4.28
C ALA A 83 20.61 -9.41 3.98
N ALA A 84 19.59 -9.80 4.73
CA ALA A 84 18.25 -9.19 4.65
C ALA A 84 18.29 -7.71 5.07
N THR A 85 18.98 -7.37 6.16
CA THR A 85 19.16 -5.97 6.61
C THR A 85 19.84 -5.12 5.54
N LEU A 86 20.94 -5.60 4.95
CA LEU A 86 21.63 -4.89 3.88
C LEU A 86 20.75 -4.74 2.64
N PHE A 87 20.04 -5.80 2.25
CA PHE A 87 19.15 -5.79 1.09
C PHE A 87 18.02 -4.76 1.27
N GLY A 88 17.32 -4.77 2.42
CA GLY A 88 16.26 -3.81 2.72
C GLY A 88 16.77 -2.37 2.77
N GLY A 89 17.92 -2.14 3.42
CA GLY A 89 18.55 -0.82 3.49
C GLY A 89 18.99 -0.27 2.13
N VAL A 90 19.55 -1.11 1.26
CA VAL A 90 19.92 -0.73 -0.11
C VAL A 90 18.68 -0.41 -0.95
N LEU A 91 17.61 -1.20 -0.84
CA LEU A 91 16.35 -0.90 -1.54
C LEU A 91 15.76 0.44 -1.12
N LEU A 92 15.74 0.76 0.19
CA LEU A 92 15.30 2.07 0.67
C LEU A 92 16.17 3.21 0.10
N ALA A 93 17.49 3.06 0.16
CA ALA A 93 18.43 4.07 -0.34
C ALA A 93 18.25 4.30 -1.86
N LEU A 94 18.13 3.23 -2.64
CA LEU A 94 17.86 3.32 -4.08
C LEU A 94 16.50 3.96 -4.36
N GLY A 95 15.49 3.66 -3.54
CA GLY A 95 14.18 4.29 -3.64
C GLY A 95 14.25 5.82 -3.49
N ILE A 96 14.95 6.30 -2.47
CA ILE A 96 15.19 7.74 -2.22
C ILE A 96 15.99 8.36 -3.37
N LEU A 97 17.05 7.69 -3.83
CA LEU A 97 17.89 8.20 -4.92
C LEU A 97 17.11 8.33 -6.24
N CYS A 98 16.28 7.33 -6.58
CA CYS A 98 15.43 7.39 -7.78
C CYS A 98 14.47 8.58 -7.68
N ALA A 99 13.77 8.74 -6.54
CA ALA A 99 12.88 9.88 -6.33
C ALA A 99 13.62 11.22 -6.42
N ARG A 100 14.84 11.30 -5.86
CA ARG A 100 15.68 12.51 -5.92
C ARG A 100 16.16 12.82 -7.33
N PHE A 101 16.47 11.81 -8.15
CA PHE A 101 16.83 11.99 -9.55
C PHE A 101 15.67 12.50 -10.40
N PHE A 102 14.44 12.22 -10.00
CA PHE A 102 13.26 12.83 -10.62
C PHE A 102 13.12 14.30 -10.22
N ALA A 103 13.01 14.61 -8.92
CA ALA A 103 12.88 15.98 -8.41
C ALA A 103 13.31 16.09 -6.93
N LEU A 104 13.62 17.30 -6.46
CA LEU A 104 13.98 17.52 -5.06
C LEU A 104 12.82 17.19 -4.13
N GLU A 105 11.62 17.65 -4.46
CA GLU A 105 10.37 17.44 -3.71
C GLU A 105 10.06 15.95 -3.61
N SER A 106 10.21 15.21 -4.71
CA SER A 106 10.04 13.75 -4.73
C SER A 106 11.05 13.06 -3.81
N GLY A 107 12.31 13.49 -3.82
CA GLY A 107 13.35 12.99 -2.90
C GLY A 107 13.03 13.25 -1.42
N LEU A 108 12.49 14.43 -1.09
CA LEU A 108 12.07 14.76 0.28
C LEU A 108 10.88 13.91 0.74
N ILE A 109 9.89 13.70 -0.13
CA ILE A 109 8.75 12.81 0.16
C ILE A 109 9.26 11.37 0.39
N ALA A 110 10.13 10.86 -0.48
CA ALA A 110 10.72 9.54 -0.35
C ALA A 110 11.53 9.37 0.94
N LEU A 111 12.30 10.39 1.35
CA LEU A 111 13.01 10.40 2.62
C LEU A 111 12.01 10.36 3.81
N GLY A 112 10.93 11.13 3.74
CA GLY A 112 9.83 11.09 4.71
C GLY A 112 9.22 9.68 4.85
N ILE A 113 8.92 9.04 3.71
CA ILE A 113 8.42 7.65 3.68
C ILE A 113 9.42 6.70 4.33
N ALA A 114 10.71 6.78 3.99
CA ALA A 114 11.74 5.91 4.56
C ALA A 114 11.86 6.07 6.09
N MET A 115 11.76 7.29 6.61
CA MET A 115 11.73 7.55 8.05
C MET A 115 10.48 6.93 8.71
N LEU A 116 9.31 7.06 8.07
CA LEU A 116 8.06 6.47 8.56
C LEU A 116 8.11 4.93 8.55
N VAL A 117 8.72 4.33 7.54
CA VAL A 117 8.98 2.88 7.47
C VAL A 117 9.80 2.43 8.68
N ILE A 118 10.94 3.08 8.93
CA ILE A 118 11.79 2.74 10.08
C ILE A 118 11.05 2.95 11.40
N LEU A 119 10.27 4.04 11.53
CA LEU A 119 9.45 4.31 12.71
C LEU A 119 8.39 3.23 12.93
N TYR A 120 7.73 2.79 11.86
CA TYR A 120 6.73 1.73 11.91
C TYR A 120 7.35 0.41 12.36
N ASP A 121 8.40 -0.03 11.67
CA ASP A 121 9.01 -1.34 11.87
C ASP A 121 9.65 -1.49 13.25
N ARG A 122 10.24 -0.40 13.77
CA ARG A 122 10.93 -0.42 15.06
C ARG A 122 9.98 -0.30 16.25
N ASN A 123 8.93 0.52 16.17
CA ASN A 123 8.15 0.90 17.34
C ASN A 123 6.64 1.00 17.09
N ALA A 124 6.21 1.71 16.04
CA ALA A 124 4.80 2.09 15.94
C ALA A 124 3.87 0.90 15.72
N LYS A 125 4.34 -0.17 15.04
CA LYS A 125 3.52 -1.37 14.77
C LYS A 125 2.95 -2.06 16.01
N HIS A 126 3.61 -1.93 17.17
CA HIS A 126 3.15 -2.48 18.45
C HIS A 126 2.05 -1.64 19.12
N SER A 127 1.80 -0.42 18.64
CA SER A 127 0.74 0.44 19.16
C SER A 127 -0.57 0.24 18.40
N LYS A 128 -1.68 0.09 19.13
CA LYS A 128 -3.03 -0.02 18.55
C LYS A 128 -3.52 1.23 17.83
N ILE A 129 -2.93 2.38 18.13
CA ILE A 129 -3.30 3.67 17.56
C ILE A 129 -2.23 4.10 16.56
N TRP A 130 -0.96 4.11 16.97
CA TRP A 130 0.11 4.62 16.11
C TRP A 130 0.48 3.69 14.96
N GLY A 131 0.35 2.37 15.10
CA GLY A 131 0.62 1.42 14.01
C GLY A 131 -0.23 1.71 12.77
N PRO A 132 -1.57 1.73 12.91
CA PRO A 132 -2.47 2.12 11.83
C PRO A 132 -2.17 3.48 11.20
N ILE A 133 -1.90 4.50 12.03
CA ILE A 133 -1.64 5.86 11.54
C ILE A 133 -0.34 5.92 10.74
N VAL A 134 0.75 5.40 11.27
CA VAL A 134 2.07 5.47 10.60
C VAL A 134 2.07 4.62 9.33
N MET A 135 1.44 3.44 9.34
CA MET A 135 1.33 2.62 8.12
C MET A 135 0.49 3.33 7.05
N GLY A 136 -0.59 3.99 7.47
CA GLY A 136 -1.37 4.87 6.64
C GLY A 136 -0.58 6.04 6.07
N MET A 137 0.29 6.67 6.87
CA MET A 137 1.15 7.77 6.44
C MET A 137 2.19 7.32 5.39
N CYS A 138 2.76 6.13 5.52
CA CYS A 138 3.64 5.57 4.48
C CYS A 138 2.90 5.47 3.14
N ARG A 139 1.64 5.00 3.17
CA ARG A 139 0.82 4.86 1.97
C ARG A 139 0.38 6.21 1.41
N GLY A 140 -0.05 7.13 2.27
CA GLY A 140 -0.38 8.50 1.90
C GLY A 140 0.82 9.18 1.25
N GLY A 141 2.01 9.05 1.84
CA GLY A 141 3.27 9.53 1.28
C GLY A 141 3.57 8.94 -0.09
N ASN A 142 3.33 7.64 -0.29
CA ASN A 142 3.54 6.99 -1.59
C ASN A 142 2.59 7.53 -2.68
N LEU A 143 1.33 7.83 -2.34
CA LEU A 143 0.41 8.54 -3.25
C LEU A 143 0.93 9.95 -3.55
N LEU A 144 1.39 10.69 -2.53
CA LEU A 144 1.98 12.03 -2.71
C LEU A 144 3.26 12.00 -3.56
N LEU A 145 4.04 10.92 -3.49
CA LEU A 145 5.20 10.70 -4.35
C LEU A 145 4.79 10.52 -5.83
N GLY A 146 3.57 10.02 -6.09
CA GLY A 146 2.99 10.03 -7.43
C GLY A 146 2.56 11.43 -7.86
N ILE A 147 1.92 12.19 -6.96
CA ILE A 147 1.48 13.57 -7.22
C ILE A 147 2.67 14.50 -7.49
N SER A 148 3.82 14.26 -6.85
CA SER A 148 5.04 15.05 -7.04
C SER A 148 5.66 14.95 -8.43
N VAL A 149 5.08 14.13 -9.33
CA VAL A 149 5.38 14.18 -10.78
C VAL A 149 5.21 15.59 -11.34
N LEU A 150 4.28 16.38 -10.79
CA LEU A 150 4.12 17.80 -11.03
C LEU A 150 4.15 18.54 -9.69
N PRO A 151 5.27 19.15 -9.28
CA PRO A 151 5.41 19.77 -7.96
C PRO A 151 4.33 20.81 -7.62
N ALA A 152 3.84 21.55 -8.62
CA ALA A 152 2.73 22.50 -8.44
C ALA A 152 1.44 21.82 -7.94
N ALA A 153 1.17 20.57 -8.36
CA ALA A 153 -0.01 19.82 -7.94
C ALA A 153 0.00 19.46 -6.44
N LEU A 154 1.18 19.36 -5.81
CA LEU A 154 1.29 19.07 -4.37
C LEU A 154 0.60 20.15 -3.52
N SER A 155 0.69 21.41 -3.93
CA SER A 155 0.06 22.53 -3.22
C SER A 155 -1.47 22.42 -3.18
N HIS A 156 -2.07 21.81 -4.22
CA HIS A 156 -3.51 21.72 -4.36
C HIS A 156 -4.08 20.37 -3.88
N TYR A 157 -3.34 19.28 -4.11
CA TYR A 157 -3.83 17.90 -3.89
C TYR A 157 -3.13 17.14 -2.76
N SER A 158 -2.23 17.76 -1.99
CA SER A 158 -1.59 17.10 -0.84
C SER A 158 -2.57 16.55 0.19
N TRP A 159 -3.75 17.15 0.33
CA TRP A 159 -4.80 16.67 1.23
C TRP A 159 -5.32 15.27 0.85
N VAL A 160 -5.20 14.85 -0.43
CA VAL A 160 -5.62 13.50 -0.86
C VAL A 160 -4.76 12.42 -0.17
N GLY A 161 -3.55 12.77 0.27
CA GLY A 161 -2.69 11.91 1.08
C GLY A 161 -3.31 11.46 2.41
N PHE A 162 -4.33 12.15 2.93
CA PHE A 162 -5.08 11.69 4.12
C PHE A 162 -5.99 10.50 3.84
N VAL A 163 -6.41 10.28 2.58
CA VAL A 163 -7.34 9.20 2.24
C VAL A 163 -6.70 7.82 2.44
N PRO A 164 -5.47 7.53 1.95
CA PRO A 164 -4.78 6.30 2.29
C PRO A 164 -4.51 6.14 3.79
N ILE A 165 -4.36 7.22 4.56
CA ILE A 165 -4.20 7.14 6.03
C ILE A 165 -5.44 6.51 6.66
N VAL A 166 -6.63 6.94 6.25
CA VAL A 166 -7.91 6.38 6.73
C VAL A 166 -8.09 4.94 6.24
N TYR A 167 -7.83 4.66 4.96
CA TYR A 167 -8.04 3.34 4.37
C TYR A 167 -7.07 2.28 4.92
N ILE A 168 -5.76 2.53 4.83
CA ILE A 168 -4.74 1.62 5.36
C ILE A 168 -4.80 1.57 6.87
N GLY A 169 -5.08 2.68 7.55
CA GLY A 169 -5.32 2.67 8.99
C GLY A 169 -6.42 1.68 9.36
N ALA A 170 -7.53 1.63 8.62
CA ALA A 170 -8.58 0.64 8.84
C ALA A 170 -8.07 -0.81 8.70
N ILE A 171 -7.31 -1.09 7.63
CA ILE A 171 -6.74 -2.41 7.35
C ILE A 171 -5.74 -2.82 8.42
N THR A 172 -4.79 -1.95 8.76
CA THR A 172 -3.76 -2.21 9.78
C THR A 172 -4.37 -2.38 11.16
N MET A 173 -5.43 -1.65 11.48
CA MET A 173 -6.13 -1.79 12.75
C MET A 173 -6.78 -3.18 12.88
N ILE A 174 -7.39 -3.71 11.82
CA ILE A 174 -7.98 -5.05 11.86
C ILE A 174 -6.91 -6.15 11.74
N SER A 175 -5.77 -5.90 11.10
CA SER A 175 -4.69 -6.88 10.94
C SER A 175 -3.97 -7.20 12.25
N GLN A 176 -3.94 -6.28 13.21
CA GLN A 176 -3.36 -6.53 14.54
C GLN A 176 -4.09 -7.64 15.32
N ASP A 177 -5.35 -7.91 14.99
CA ASP A 177 -6.16 -8.96 15.60
C ASP A 177 -6.23 -10.24 14.72
N GLU A 178 -5.40 -10.36 13.66
CA GLU A 178 -5.47 -11.46 12.68
C GLU A 178 -5.04 -12.82 13.26
N VAL A 179 -4.15 -12.85 14.26
CA VAL A 179 -3.63 -14.10 14.85
C VAL A 179 -4.61 -14.71 15.85
N HIS A 180 -5.18 -13.89 16.74
CA HIS A 180 -5.97 -14.36 17.89
C HIS A 180 -7.48 -14.17 17.73
N GLY A 181 -7.92 -13.53 16.64
CA GLY A 181 -9.31 -13.09 16.48
C GLY A 181 -9.55 -11.71 17.09
N GLY A 182 -10.55 -11.01 16.57
CA GLY A 182 -10.74 -9.57 16.80
C GLY A 182 -12.11 -9.21 17.35
N LYS A 183 -12.27 -7.94 17.73
CA LYS A 183 -13.56 -7.44 18.23
C LYS A 183 -14.42 -6.95 17.07
N ARG A 184 -15.71 -7.31 17.07
CA ARG A 184 -16.70 -6.80 16.09
C ARG A 184 -16.69 -5.27 15.99
N ARG A 185 -16.50 -4.57 17.10
CA ARG A 185 -16.39 -3.09 17.13
C ARG A 185 -15.27 -2.56 16.22
N THR A 186 -14.11 -3.22 16.21
CA THR A 186 -12.97 -2.85 15.34
C THR A 186 -13.32 -3.04 13.86
N LEU A 187 -14.02 -4.12 13.52
CA LEU A 187 -14.46 -4.41 12.16
C LEU A 187 -15.54 -3.44 11.67
N TYR A 188 -16.49 -3.05 12.52
CA TYR A 188 -17.47 -2.00 12.20
C TYR A 188 -16.79 -0.65 11.98
N LEU A 189 -15.82 -0.30 12.82
CA LEU A 189 -15.04 0.94 12.65
C LEU A 189 -14.27 0.94 11.33
N ALA A 190 -13.66 -0.19 10.94
CA ALA A 190 -13.03 -0.33 9.63
C ALA A 190 -14.04 -0.14 8.48
N GLY A 191 -15.25 -0.67 8.61
CA GLY A 191 -16.34 -0.45 7.65
C GLY A 191 -16.73 1.02 7.50
N ILE A 192 -16.77 1.77 8.61
CA ILE A 192 -17.02 3.23 8.59
C ILE A 192 -15.89 3.94 7.86
N PHE A 193 -14.63 3.62 8.14
CA PHE A 193 -13.48 4.22 7.45
C PHE A 193 -13.48 3.92 5.94
N TYR A 194 -13.81 2.69 5.54
CA TYR A 194 -14.00 2.38 4.12
C TYR A 194 -15.12 3.22 3.51
N ALA A 195 -16.30 3.31 4.14
CA ALA A 195 -17.40 4.13 3.64
C ALA A 195 -17.02 5.61 3.48
N THR A 196 -16.26 6.17 4.43
CA THR A 196 -15.74 7.53 4.36
C THR A 196 -14.83 7.73 3.14
N VAL A 197 -13.93 6.78 2.86
CA VAL A 197 -13.05 6.85 1.68
C VAL A 197 -13.86 6.83 0.37
N HIS A 198 -14.82 5.93 0.23
CA HIS A 198 -15.67 5.87 -0.96
C HIS A 198 -16.50 7.16 -1.13
N LEU A 199 -17.02 7.72 -0.04
CA LEU A 199 -17.74 8.99 -0.07
C LEU A 199 -16.83 10.13 -0.57
N VAL A 200 -15.62 10.24 -0.04
CA VAL A 200 -14.65 11.25 -0.49
C VAL A 200 -14.32 11.08 -1.98
N GLN A 201 -14.09 9.86 -2.44
CA GLN A 201 -13.85 9.59 -3.88
C GLN A 201 -15.01 10.04 -4.77
N LEU A 202 -16.26 9.75 -4.37
CA LEU A 202 -17.44 10.17 -5.12
C LEU A 202 -17.64 11.69 -5.10
N LEU A 203 -17.39 12.35 -3.97
CA LEU A 203 -17.47 13.80 -3.87
C LEU A 203 -16.41 14.49 -4.74
N VAL A 204 -15.19 13.97 -4.78
CA VAL A 204 -14.14 14.48 -5.68
C VAL A 204 -14.52 14.21 -7.14
N ALA A 205 -14.98 13.01 -7.47
CA ALA A 205 -15.42 12.69 -8.82
C ALA A 205 -16.56 13.61 -9.28
N TYR A 206 -17.49 13.96 -8.39
CA TYR A 206 -18.52 14.95 -8.67
C TYR A 206 -17.94 16.34 -8.92
N ALA A 207 -17.04 16.82 -8.06
CA ALA A 207 -16.39 18.11 -8.21
C ALA A 207 -15.56 18.22 -9.51
N GLN A 208 -14.97 17.11 -9.96
CA GLN A 208 -14.20 17.01 -11.20
C GLN A 208 -15.06 16.70 -12.44
N GLY A 209 -16.38 16.55 -12.30
CA GLY A 209 -17.30 16.25 -13.42
C GLY A 209 -17.28 14.80 -13.92
N ASN A 210 -16.61 13.87 -13.21
CA ASN A 210 -16.44 12.47 -13.60
C ASN A 210 -17.28 11.47 -12.78
N LEU A 211 -18.29 11.94 -12.03
CA LEU A 211 -19.06 11.11 -11.09
C LEU A 211 -19.62 9.83 -11.73
N LEU A 212 -20.30 9.95 -12.88
CA LEU A 212 -20.94 8.81 -13.54
C LEU A 212 -19.92 7.75 -13.97
N LEU A 213 -18.71 8.18 -14.37
CA LEU A 213 -17.62 7.27 -14.72
C LEU A 213 -17.00 6.63 -13.48
N ALA A 214 -16.92 7.33 -12.36
CA ALA A 214 -16.31 6.83 -11.13
C ALA A 214 -17.19 5.80 -10.37
N ILE A 215 -18.52 5.91 -10.47
CA ILE A 215 -19.47 5.03 -9.74
C ILE A 215 -19.17 3.53 -9.92
N PRO A 216 -18.98 2.98 -11.14
CA PRO A 216 -18.68 1.56 -11.31
C PRO A 216 -17.41 1.10 -10.60
N TRP A 217 -16.39 1.95 -10.54
CA TRP A 217 -15.11 1.65 -9.91
C TRP A 217 -15.19 1.65 -8.39
N VAL A 218 -15.84 2.68 -7.84
CA VAL A 218 -16.13 2.76 -6.41
C VAL A 218 -17.03 1.60 -5.98
N ALA A 219 -18.07 1.27 -6.77
CA ALA A 219 -18.96 0.15 -6.48
C ALA A 219 -18.23 -1.21 -6.50
N LEU A 220 -17.31 -1.41 -7.46
CA LEU A 220 -16.45 -2.59 -7.49
C LEU A 220 -15.56 -2.67 -6.25
N HIS A 221 -14.93 -1.55 -5.84
CA HIS A 221 -14.11 -1.51 -4.64
C HIS A 221 -14.92 -1.83 -3.39
N VAL A 222 -16.09 -1.20 -3.22
CA VAL A 222 -17.05 -1.49 -2.13
C VAL A 222 -17.37 -2.98 -2.08
N PHE A 223 -17.71 -3.59 -3.22
CA PHE A 223 -18.03 -5.02 -3.27
C PHE A 223 -16.86 -5.91 -2.80
N LEU A 224 -15.64 -5.59 -3.24
CA LEU A 224 -14.43 -6.36 -2.90
C LEU A 224 -14.07 -6.27 -1.41
N VAL A 225 -14.27 -5.12 -0.77
CA VAL A 225 -13.95 -4.95 0.66
C VAL A 225 -15.10 -5.34 1.59
N ALA A 226 -16.34 -5.04 1.21
CA ALA A 226 -17.51 -5.25 2.08
C ALA A 226 -17.81 -6.74 2.27
N ARG A 227 -17.70 -7.56 1.22
CA ARG A 227 -18.00 -8.99 1.31
C ARG A 227 -17.14 -9.74 2.35
N PRO A 228 -15.80 -9.68 2.31
CA PRO A 228 -14.97 -10.36 3.31
C PRO A 228 -15.02 -9.69 4.69
N LEU A 229 -15.17 -8.35 4.75
CA LEU A 229 -15.35 -7.66 6.03
C LEU A 229 -16.64 -8.10 6.73
N TRP A 230 -17.74 -8.20 6.00
CA TRP A 230 -19.02 -8.66 6.53
C TRP A 230 -18.93 -10.08 7.08
N ALA A 231 -18.24 -10.96 6.35
CA ALA A 231 -18.02 -12.33 6.79
C ALA A 231 -17.17 -12.38 8.08
N ALA A 232 -16.17 -11.51 8.23
CA ALA A 232 -15.41 -11.35 9.47
C ALA A 232 -16.25 -10.76 10.62
N ILE A 233 -17.19 -9.84 10.33
CA ILE A 233 -18.10 -9.28 11.35
C ILE A 233 -19.00 -10.37 11.93
N GLN A 234 -19.53 -11.25 11.06
CA GLN A 234 -20.37 -12.37 11.49
C GLN A 234 -19.58 -13.35 12.37
N ASN A 235 -18.37 -13.72 11.95
CA ASN A 235 -17.50 -14.67 12.65
C ASN A 235 -16.06 -14.13 12.77
N PRO A 236 -15.73 -13.38 13.85
CA PRO A 236 -14.49 -12.61 13.97
C PRO A 236 -13.29 -13.47 14.43
N VAL A 237 -13.07 -14.58 13.75
CA VAL A 237 -11.91 -15.47 13.93
C VAL A 237 -10.76 -15.05 13.01
N GLY A 238 -9.52 -15.34 13.42
CA GLY A 238 -8.30 -14.97 12.70
C GLY A 238 -8.33 -15.22 11.19
N PRO A 239 -8.70 -16.42 10.70
CA PRO A 239 -8.76 -16.69 9.26
C PRO A 239 -9.73 -15.82 8.46
N MET A 240 -10.83 -15.37 9.09
CA MET A 240 -11.80 -14.48 8.43
C MET A 240 -11.30 -13.05 8.39
N ILE A 241 -10.65 -12.61 9.47
CA ILE A 241 -9.97 -11.31 9.54
C ILE A 241 -8.84 -11.25 8.51
N GLY A 242 -8.00 -12.28 8.41
CA GLY A 242 -6.92 -12.35 7.41
C GLY A 242 -7.43 -12.29 5.97
N LYS A 243 -8.59 -12.91 5.67
CA LYS A 243 -9.26 -12.75 4.36
C LYS A 243 -9.71 -11.30 4.12
N ALA A 244 -10.23 -10.62 5.14
CA ALA A 244 -10.62 -9.21 5.04
C ALA A 244 -9.40 -8.28 4.86
N VAL A 245 -8.29 -8.53 5.58
CA VAL A 245 -7.03 -7.81 5.41
C VAL A 245 -6.48 -8.02 4.00
N LYS A 246 -6.35 -9.27 3.54
CA LYS A 246 -5.85 -9.60 2.20
C LYS A 246 -6.70 -8.94 1.11
N ALA A 247 -8.02 -8.98 1.23
CA ALA A 247 -8.91 -8.32 0.29
C ALA A 247 -8.75 -6.78 0.33
N GLY A 248 -8.64 -6.19 1.53
CA GLY A 248 -8.38 -4.75 1.69
C GLY A 248 -7.08 -4.30 1.02
N VAL A 249 -5.99 -5.04 1.22
CA VAL A 249 -4.68 -4.75 0.61
C VAL A 249 -4.73 -4.87 -0.91
N LEU A 250 -5.24 -5.98 -1.45
CA LEU A 250 -5.25 -6.22 -2.90
C LEU A 250 -6.21 -5.29 -3.65
N SER A 251 -7.36 -4.97 -3.05
CA SER A 251 -8.37 -4.10 -3.65
C SER A 251 -7.97 -2.62 -3.64
N LEU A 252 -6.86 -2.26 -2.99
CA LEU A 252 -6.27 -0.92 -3.07
C LEU A 252 -5.97 -0.54 -4.53
N ILE A 253 -5.60 -1.50 -5.37
CA ILE A 253 -5.46 -1.28 -6.83
C ILE A 253 -6.76 -0.74 -7.46
N VAL A 254 -7.93 -1.23 -7.01
CA VAL A 254 -9.23 -0.77 -7.51
C VAL A 254 -9.57 0.62 -6.96
N MET A 255 -9.21 0.90 -5.71
CA MET A 255 -9.32 2.24 -5.12
C MET A 255 -8.51 3.27 -5.93
N ASP A 256 -7.27 2.93 -6.27
CA ASP A 256 -6.36 3.77 -7.06
C ASP A 256 -6.87 3.96 -8.49
N ALA A 257 -7.41 2.90 -9.10
CA ALA A 257 -8.07 3.02 -10.40
C ALA A 257 -9.30 3.95 -10.33
N ALA A 258 -10.08 3.90 -9.25
CA ALA A 258 -11.20 4.84 -9.04
C ALA A 258 -10.71 6.29 -8.92
N TRP A 259 -9.55 6.53 -8.29
CA TRP A 259 -8.90 7.86 -8.28
C TRP A 259 -8.51 8.32 -9.67
N CYS A 260 -7.92 7.45 -10.50
CA CYS A 260 -7.62 7.79 -11.89
C CYS A 260 -8.89 8.27 -12.63
N VAL A 261 -10.01 7.56 -12.47
CA VAL A 261 -11.28 7.94 -13.11
C VAL A 261 -11.87 9.23 -12.54
N ALA A 262 -11.79 9.44 -11.22
CA ALA A 262 -12.27 10.66 -10.58
C ALA A 262 -11.62 11.92 -11.18
N PHE A 263 -10.36 11.81 -11.64
CA PHE A 263 -9.60 12.88 -12.29
C PHE A 263 -9.63 12.82 -13.84
N GLY A 264 -10.48 11.97 -14.44
CA GLY A 264 -10.66 11.89 -15.90
C GLY A 264 -9.69 10.95 -16.64
N TYR A 265 -8.79 10.28 -15.93
CA TYR A 265 -7.78 9.36 -16.49
C TYR A 265 -8.29 7.92 -16.61
N TRP A 266 -9.45 7.72 -17.25
CA TRP A 266 -10.05 6.38 -17.39
C TRP A 266 -9.19 5.36 -18.15
N PRO A 267 -8.36 5.71 -19.16
CA PRO A 267 -7.48 4.72 -19.80
C PRO A 267 -6.40 4.25 -18.84
N LEU A 268 -5.86 5.14 -18.00
CA LEU A 268 -4.90 4.78 -16.97
C LEU A 268 -5.56 3.92 -15.89
N ALA A 269 -6.81 4.18 -15.53
CA ALA A 269 -7.57 3.35 -14.59
C ALA A 269 -7.64 1.88 -15.03
N LEU A 270 -7.81 1.62 -16.33
CA LEU A 270 -7.77 0.26 -16.88
C LEU A 270 -6.39 -0.36 -16.72
N LEU A 271 -5.31 0.38 -17.00
CA LEU A 271 -3.93 -0.10 -16.79
C LEU A 271 -3.65 -0.42 -15.32
N VAL A 272 -4.11 0.44 -14.40
CA VAL A 272 -4.02 0.21 -12.95
C VAL A 272 -4.82 -1.05 -12.58
N LEU A 273 -6.06 -1.19 -13.08
CA LEU A 273 -6.89 -2.37 -12.81
C LEU A 273 -6.25 -3.68 -13.26
N LEU A 274 -5.53 -3.66 -14.39
CA LEU A 274 -4.81 -4.82 -14.89
C LEU A 274 -3.73 -5.32 -13.92
N LEU A 275 -3.24 -4.49 -13.00
CA LEU A 275 -2.33 -4.93 -11.93
C LEU A 275 -3.00 -5.91 -10.95
N LEU A 276 -4.34 -5.87 -10.80
CA LEU A 276 -5.08 -6.71 -9.86
C LEU A 276 -4.97 -8.22 -10.16
N PRO A 277 -5.25 -8.73 -11.37
CA PRO A 277 -5.09 -10.16 -11.66
C PRO A 277 -3.64 -10.63 -11.48
N PHE A 278 -2.64 -9.81 -11.83
CA PHE A 278 -1.24 -10.12 -11.57
C PHE A 278 -0.94 -10.18 -10.07
N SER A 279 -1.46 -9.22 -9.30
CA SER A 279 -1.31 -9.19 -7.83
C SER A 279 -1.96 -10.40 -7.17
N ILE A 280 -3.17 -10.79 -7.61
CA ILE A 280 -3.85 -12.00 -7.14
C ILE A 280 -3.06 -13.26 -7.49
N TYR A 281 -2.50 -13.34 -8.70
CA TYR A 281 -1.66 -14.47 -9.12
C TYR A 281 -0.41 -14.58 -8.26
N LEU A 282 0.31 -13.46 -8.06
CA LEU A 282 1.49 -13.42 -7.19
C LEU A 282 1.14 -13.74 -5.73
N ALA A 283 -0.03 -13.32 -5.25
CA ALA A 283 -0.53 -13.61 -3.90
C ALA A 283 -0.92 -15.09 -3.66
N LYS A 284 -0.87 -15.94 -4.69
CA LYS A 284 -0.94 -17.41 -4.57
C LYS A 284 0.44 -18.05 -4.42
N ILE A 285 1.49 -17.37 -4.88
CA ILE A 285 2.88 -17.86 -4.90
C ILE A 285 3.66 -17.32 -3.70
N PHE A 286 3.39 -16.08 -3.31
CA PHE A 286 4.06 -15.33 -2.26
C PHE A 286 3.05 -14.90 -1.19
N ALA A 287 3.49 -14.84 0.07
CA ALA A 287 2.66 -14.35 1.17
C ALA A 287 2.33 -12.86 0.98
N VAL A 288 1.11 -12.46 1.39
CA VAL A 288 0.62 -11.07 1.32
C VAL A 288 0.79 -10.37 2.67
N THR A 289 0.54 -11.10 3.76
CA THR A 289 0.62 -10.65 5.16
C THR A 289 1.59 -11.48 5.99
#